data_AF-A0A3S5F2A8-F1
#
_entry.id   AF-A0A3S5F2A8-F1
#
_cell.length_a   1.000
_cell.length_b   1.000
_cell.length_c   1.000
_cell.angle_alpha   90.00
_cell.angle_beta   90.00
_cell.angle_gamma   90.00
#
_symmetry.space_group_name_H-M   'P 1'
#
loop_
_entity.id
_entity.type
_entity.pdbx_description
1 polymer ?
#
loop_
_entity_poly.entity_id
_entity_poly.type
_entity_poly.pdbx_seq_one_letter_code
_entity_poly.pdbx_strand_id
1 'polypeptide(L)' 'MEDLIKEIKQAYAASEKAFSHEPMPFDERISAVNQWWSAVTPGKVMRLVNSLEKGDYTPPPKGEPEDVSGCGV' A
#
# COMPACT_ATOMS: atom_id res chain seq x y z
N MET A 1 9.74 7.80 -9.74
CA MET A 1 8.98 6.55 -9.90
C MET A 1 9.85 5.34 -9.62
N GLU A 2 11.10 5.33 -10.08
CA GLU A 2 12.08 4.28 -9.77
C GLU A 2 12.26 4.02 -8.27
N ASP A 3 12.32 5.07 -7.44
CA ASP A 3 12.44 4.91 -5.98
C ASP A 3 11.22 4.21 -5.37
N LEU A 4 10.01 4.56 -5.81
CA LEU A 4 8.78 3.92 -5.35
C LEU A 4 8.73 2.44 -5.76
N ILE A 5 9.14 2.12 -6.98
CA ILE A 5 9.23 0.74 -7.47
C ILE A 5 10.26 -0.04 -6.65
N LYS A 6 11.42 0.57 -6.36
CA LYS A 6 12.47 -0.05 -5.53
C LYS A 6 11.98 -0.32 -4.11
N GLU A 7 11.31 0.65 -3.50
CA GLU A 7 10.70 0.54 -2.16
C GLU A 7 9.70 -0.63 -2.12
N ILE A 8 8.76 -0.68 -3.07
CA ILE A 8 7.74 -1.75 -3.14
C ILE A 8 8.40 -3.12 -3.36
N LYS A 9 9.42 -3.23 -4.21
CA LYS A 9 10.15 -4.50 -4.44
C LYS A 9 10.89 -4.99 -3.19
N GLN A 10 11.51 -4.08 -2.45
CA GLN A 10 12.19 -4.42 -1.20
C GLN A 10 11.19 -4.88 -0.14
N ALA A 11 10.07 -4.18 0.01
CA ALA A 11 9.00 -4.55 0.92
C ALA A 11 8.34 -5.88 0.51
N TYR A 12 8.15 -6.13 -0.79
CA TYR A 12 7.62 -7.40 -1.31
C TYR A 12 8.48 -8.58 -0.86
N ALA A 13 9.79 -8.53 -1.08
CA ALA A 13 10.70 -9.62 -0.73
C ALA A 13 10.70 -9.94 0.78
N ALA A 14 10.64 -8.91 1.63
CA ALA A 14 10.52 -9.10 3.08
C ALA A 14 9.15 -9.71 3.47
N SER A 15 8.08 -9.27 2.80
CA SER A 15 6.72 -9.70 3.08
C SER A 15 6.39 -11.11 2.57
N GLU A 16 6.99 -11.55 1.46
CA GLU A 16 6.73 -12.85 0.85
C GLU A 16 6.99 -13.99 1.84
N LYS A 17 8.09 -13.89 2.60
CA LYS A 17 8.42 -14.83 3.66
C LYS A 17 7.49 -14.70 4.88
N ALA A 18 7.00 -13.49 5.17
CA ALA A 18 6.10 -13.24 6.29
C ALA A 18 4.67 -13.77 6.04
N PHE A 19 4.24 -13.79 4.78
CA PHE A 19 2.96 -14.35 4.34
C PHE A 19 3.04 -15.85 4.00
N SER A 20 4.21 -16.47 4.04
CA SER A 20 4.38 -17.90 3.79
C SER A 20 4.05 -18.76 5.03
N HIS A 21 4.00 -20.08 4.81
CA HIS A 21 3.89 -21.07 5.87
C HIS A 21 5.22 -21.40 6.54
N GLU A 22 6.31 -20.72 6.17
CA GLU A 22 7.63 -20.98 6.77
C GLU A 22 7.70 -20.46 8.22
N PRO A 23 8.42 -21.18 9.10
CA PRO A 23 8.69 -20.69 10.45
C PRO A 23 9.44 -19.35 10.41
N MET A 24 8.90 -18.37 11.13
CA MET A 24 9.47 -17.02 11.26
C MET A 24 9.16 -16.49 12.67
N PRO A 25 10.11 -15.80 13.34
CA PRO A 25 9.84 -15.09 14.59
C PRO A 25 8.68 -14.10 14.46
N PHE A 26 7.84 -14.00 15.49
CA PHE A 26 6.65 -13.15 15.46
C PHE A 26 6.99 -11.67 15.18
N ASP A 27 7.98 -11.12 15.87
CA ASP A 27 8.38 -9.73 15.72
C ASP A 27 8.90 -9.42 14.31
N GLU A 28 9.66 -10.35 13.72
CA GLU A 28 10.13 -10.24 12.33
C GLU A 28 8.96 -10.28 11.35
N ARG A 29 7.98 -11.16 11.59
CA ARG A 29 6.78 -11.27 10.76
C ARG A 29 5.95 -10.00 10.81
N ILE A 30 5.73 -9.43 11.99
CA ILE A 30 4.99 -8.18 12.17
C ILE A 30 5.76 -7.02 11.52
N SER A 31 7.08 -6.95 11.68
CA SER A 31 7.91 -5.93 11.02
C SER A 31 7.78 -5.98 9.51
N ALA A 32 7.87 -7.18 8.91
CA ALA A 32 7.73 -7.37 7.47
C ALA A 32 6.33 -7.00 6.95
N VAL A 33 5.27 -7.36 7.68
CA VAL A 33 3.88 -6.97 7.33
C VAL A 33 3.69 -5.45 7.44
N ASN A 34 4.21 -4.81 8.48
CA ASN A 34 4.13 -3.36 8.64
C ASN A 34 4.92 -2.61 7.55
N GLN A 35 6.09 -3.12 7.18
CA GLN A 35 6.88 -2.59 6.06
C GLN A 35 6.10 -2.69 4.74
N TRP A 36 5.43 -3.82 4.50
CA TRP A 36 4.53 -3.98 3.35
C TRP A 36 3.43 -2.92 3.36
N TRP A 37 2.68 -2.80 4.45
CA TRP A 37 1.58 -1.81 4.56
C TRP A 37 2.04 -0.36 4.35
N SER A 38 3.23 0.00 4.85
CA SER A 38 3.82 1.33 4.62
C SER A 38 4.24 1.55 3.15
N ALA A 39 4.69 0.51 2.47
CA ALA A 39 5.09 0.58 1.06
C ALA A 39 3.87 0.66 0.12
N VAL A 40 2.76 -0.01 0.44
CA VAL A 40 1.55 -0.09 -0.40
C VAL A 40 0.37 0.76 0.09
N THR A 41 0.64 1.98 0.58
CA THR A 41 -0.45 2.92 0.90
C THR A 41 -1.32 3.24 -0.33
N PRO A 42 -2.62 3.55 -0.16
CA PRO A 42 -3.50 3.88 -1.29
C PRO A 42 -2.94 4.95 -2.23
N GLY A 43 -2.30 6.00 -1.68
CA GLY A 43 -1.67 7.05 -2.50
C GLY A 43 -0.46 6.58 -3.30
N LYS A 44 0.38 5.71 -2.72
CA LYS A 44 1.53 5.10 -3.41
C LYS A 44 1.07 4.13 -4.50
N VAL A 45 0.08 3.29 -4.18
CA VAL A 45 -0.53 2.35 -5.13
C VAL A 45 -1.18 3.10 -6.28
N MET A 46 -2.02 4.09 -6.00
CA MET A 46 -2.60 4.90 -7.06
C MET A 46 -1.51 5.60 -7.85
N ARG A 47 -0.49 6.21 -7.25
CA ARG A 47 0.63 6.79 -8.01
C ARG A 47 1.33 5.77 -8.95
N LEU A 48 1.48 4.52 -8.53
CA LEU A 48 2.02 3.45 -9.36
C LEU A 48 1.05 3.07 -10.49
N VAL A 49 -0.21 2.77 -10.16
CA VAL A 49 -1.29 2.48 -11.11
C VAL A 49 -1.38 3.61 -12.14
N ASN A 50 -1.44 4.85 -11.68
CA ASN A 50 -1.40 6.03 -12.51
C ASN A 50 -0.17 6.10 -13.38
N SER A 51 1.01 5.68 -12.93
CA SER A 51 2.21 5.73 -13.80
C SER A 51 2.21 4.63 -14.85
N LEU A 52 1.49 3.53 -14.60
CA LEU A 52 1.27 2.44 -15.55
C LEU A 52 0.13 2.78 -16.53
N GLU A 53 -0.92 3.44 -16.04
CA GLU A 53 -2.09 3.91 -16.77
C GLU A 53 -1.85 5.27 -17.45
N LYS A 54 -0.83 6.05 -17.03
CA LYS A 54 -0.48 7.36 -17.59
C LYS A 54 0.43 7.27 -18.80
N GLY A 55 -0.08 7.21 -20.04
CA GLY A 55 -1.46 7.42 -20.49
C GLY A 55 -2.12 8.66 -19.85
N ASP A 56 -3.17 8.55 -19.02
CA ASP A 56 -3.65 9.67 -18.17
C ASP A 56 -4.28 9.23 -16.82
N TYR A 57 -4.05 9.98 -15.75
CA TYR A 57 -4.80 9.86 -14.47
C TYR A 57 -4.84 11.19 -13.71
N THR A 58 -6.02 11.67 -13.41
CA THR A 58 -6.19 12.85 -12.57
C THR A 58 -6.54 12.37 -11.16
N PRO A 59 -5.75 12.70 -10.11
CA PRO A 59 -6.15 12.35 -8.75
C PRO A 59 -7.54 12.90 -8.45
N PRO A 60 -8.39 12.16 -7.73
CA PRO A 60 -9.66 12.70 -7.29
C PRO A 60 -9.37 13.99 -6.51
N PRO A 61 -10.12 15.07 -6.76
CA PRO A 61 -9.99 16.27 -5.96
C PRO A 61 -10.11 15.87 -4.48
N LYS A 62 -9.24 16.41 -3.62
CA LYS A 62 -9.35 16.26 -2.17
C LYS A 62 -10.69 16.87 -1.73
N GLY A 63 -11.75 16.07 -1.77
CA GLY A 63 -12.98 16.34 -1.05
C GLY A 63 -12.70 16.10 0.42
N GLU A 64 -13.03 17.10 1.23
CA GLU A 64 -13.09 17.00 2.69
C GLU A 64 -13.89 15.76 3.11
N PRO A 65 -13.59 15.16 4.28
CA PRO A 65 -14.35 14.01 4.75
C PRO A 65 -15.84 14.42 4.86
N GLU A 66 -16.68 13.87 3.98
CA GLU A 66 -18.12 13.99 4.17
C GLU A 66 -18.47 13.25 5.46
N ASP A 67 -18.98 14.03 6.42
CA ASP A 67 -19.62 13.51 7.62
C ASP A 67 -20.60 12.40 7.23
N VAL A 68 -20.36 11.20 7.74
CA VAL A 68 -21.30 10.08 7.64
C VAL A 68 -22.50 10.40 8.55
N SER A 69 -23.37 11.26 8.06
CA SER A 69 -24.67 11.55 8.64
C SER A 69 -25.67 10.50 8.17
N GLY A 70 -25.99 9.55 9.05
CA GLY A 70 -27.26 8.82 8.96
C GLY A 70 -27.16 7.31 9.16
N CYS A 71 -27.04 6.87 10.41
CA CYS A 71 -27.73 5.63 10.80
C CYS A 71 -29.18 5.99 11.13
N GLY A 72 -30.05 5.80 10.15
CA GLY A 72 -31.49 5.63 10.35
C GLY A 72 -31.92 4.52 9.40
N VAL A 73 -32.03 3.28 9.88
CA VAL A 73 -33.24 2.60 10.38
C VAL A 73 -32.77 1.33 11.10
#